data_AF-A0A8T7CLY9-F1
#
_entry.id   AF-A0A8T7CLY9-F1
#
_cell.length_a   1.000
_cell.length_b   1.000
_cell.length_c   1.000
_cell.angle_alpha   90.00
_cell.angle_beta   90.00
_cell.angle_gamma   90.00
#
_symmetry.space_group_name_H-M   'P 1'
#
loop_
_entity.id
_entity.type
_entity.pdbx_description
1 polymer ?
#
loop_
_entity_poly.entity_id
_entity_poly.type
_entity_poly.pdbx_seq_one_letter_code
_entity_poly.pdbx_strand_id
1 'polypeptide(L)'
;ASDRQALDAEVQQRLSEIDRIASQTTFNNRKVLDGSFGDAVFQVGANVAETIQVNLNAGVRLNQMGQIASLEGNAVTSAALTDGGFSITVGDNEAVVVGSSVAGAEAVGQAADSAYAKKFAIDAAGVTGLTVQASTSVSSTFTDITEAGSTTYSLSINGKDIYSAFDLSAPGNDPLNKATVVEAINQKAADTGVRASVDGSGDVVLTSADGRNIAVSETAGAGEGFTGTIGGTAFTTAGAQTGTERGTLTMSASENIALSGGDAAFIGFADGQTITVDTTTLATVDITSVANSNDVIQRIDAALTSVSSFRSALGAIQNRFESTIVNLQTVSENLAASRSRILDADFAAETAKLTKSQILQQAGIAVLAQANAVPQAVLGLLQ
;
A
#
# COMPACT_ATOMS: atom_id res chain seq x y z
N ALA A 1 -15.79 -25.02 1.04
CA ALA A 1 -14.64 -24.94 0.11
C ALA A 1 -15.09 -24.52 -1.29
N SER A 2 -16.20 -25.06 -1.81
CA SER A 2 -16.83 -24.67 -3.08
C SER A 2 -17.07 -23.16 -3.22
N ASP A 3 -17.59 -22.51 -2.18
CA ASP A 3 -18.02 -21.11 -2.28
C ASP A 3 -16.82 -20.16 -2.40
N ARG A 4 -15.74 -20.43 -1.66
CA ARG A 4 -14.48 -19.67 -1.79
C ARG A 4 -13.83 -19.87 -3.17
N GLN A 5 -13.92 -21.06 -3.73
CA GLN A 5 -13.45 -21.30 -5.10
C GLN A 5 -14.28 -20.56 -6.15
N ALA A 6 -15.60 -20.47 -5.95
CA ALA A 6 -16.47 -19.71 -6.84
C ALA A 6 -16.21 -18.19 -6.74
N LEU A 7 -16.02 -17.67 -5.52
CA LEU A 7 -15.64 -16.27 -5.31
C LEU A 7 -14.25 -15.96 -5.90
N ASP A 8 -13.29 -16.86 -5.71
CA ASP A 8 -11.97 -16.72 -6.31
C ASP A 8 -12.06 -16.65 -7.84
N ALA A 9 -12.85 -17.52 -8.48
CA ALA A 9 -13.07 -17.47 -9.92
C ALA A 9 -13.64 -16.12 -10.40
N GLU A 10 -14.53 -15.48 -9.62
CA GLU A 10 -14.98 -14.13 -9.94
C GLU A 10 -13.85 -13.10 -9.81
N VAL A 11 -13.07 -13.15 -8.71
CA VAL A 11 -11.90 -12.27 -8.51
C VAL A 11 -10.91 -12.40 -9.67
N GLN A 12 -10.57 -13.62 -10.08
CA GLN A 12 -9.67 -13.86 -11.21
C GLN A 12 -10.19 -13.27 -12.53
N GLN A 13 -11.51 -13.33 -12.77
CA GLN A 13 -12.13 -12.70 -13.94
C GLN A 13 -12.05 -11.17 -13.87
N ARG A 14 -12.29 -10.57 -12.70
CA ARG A 14 -12.16 -9.11 -12.50
C ARG A 14 -10.72 -8.64 -12.70
N LEU A 15 -9.75 -9.37 -12.14
CA LEU A 15 -8.33 -9.11 -12.34
C LEU A 15 -7.99 -9.19 -13.84
N SER A 16 -8.43 -10.24 -14.53
CA SER A 16 -8.21 -10.39 -15.98
C SER A 16 -8.77 -9.21 -16.78
N GLU A 17 -9.94 -8.69 -16.40
CA GLU A 17 -10.53 -7.51 -17.05
C GLU A 17 -9.72 -6.23 -16.80
N ILE A 18 -9.18 -6.05 -15.59
CA ILE A 18 -8.29 -4.94 -15.27
C ILE A 18 -7.01 -5.01 -16.13
N ASP A 19 -6.37 -6.18 -16.23
CA ASP A 19 -5.18 -6.36 -17.08
C ASP A 19 -5.50 -6.15 -18.57
N ARG A 20 -6.69 -6.57 -19.01
CA ARG A 20 -7.17 -6.31 -20.38
C ARG A 20 -7.28 -4.81 -20.65
N ILE A 21 -7.86 -4.03 -19.75
CA ILE A 21 -7.97 -2.57 -19.92
C ILE A 21 -6.58 -1.92 -19.97
N ALA A 22 -5.68 -2.29 -19.05
CA ALA A 22 -4.32 -1.77 -19.02
C ALA A 22 -3.53 -2.11 -20.29
N SER A 23 -3.64 -3.36 -20.76
CA SER A 23 -2.92 -3.86 -21.94
C SER A 23 -3.56 -3.46 -23.27
N GLN A 24 -4.82 -3.04 -23.33
CA GLN A 24 -5.49 -2.68 -24.60
C GLN A 24 -5.56 -1.17 -24.85
N THR A 25 -5.51 -0.34 -23.81
CA THR A 25 -5.60 1.12 -23.96
C THR A 25 -4.41 1.67 -24.76
N THR A 26 -4.68 2.17 -25.96
CA THR A 26 -3.67 2.70 -26.88
C THR A 26 -3.97 4.13 -27.32
N PHE A 27 -2.90 4.86 -27.63
CA PHE A 27 -2.93 6.11 -28.36
C PHE A 27 -1.90 6.05 -29.48
N ASN A 28 -2.33 6.22 -30.73
CA ASN A 28 -1.47 6.09 -31.92
C ASN A 28 -0.66 4.79 -31.92
N ASN A 29 -1.32 3.65 -31.68
CA ASN A 29 -0.73 2.31 -31.59
C ASN A 29 0.33 2.11 -30.47
N ARG A 30 0.51 3.08 -29.57
CA ARG A 30 1.35 2.95 -28.38
C ARG A 30 0.48 2.72 -27.15
N LYS A 31 0.91 1.80 -26.28
CA LYS A 31 0.20 1.46 -25.05
C LYS A 31 0.43 2.56 -24.03
N VAL A 32 -0.64 3.00 -23.35
CA VAL A 32 -0.59 4.19 -22.47
C VAL A 32 -0.52 3.80 -20.99
N LEU A 33 -1.02 2.61 -20.64
CA LEU A 33 -1.26 2.19 -19.27
C LEU A 33 -0.37 1.02 -18.80
N ASP A 34 0.53 0.50 -19.64
CA ASP A 34 1.37 -0.66 -19.31
C ASP A 34 2.83 -0.31 -18.96
N GLY A 35 3.15 0.99 -18.87
CA GLY A 35 4.49 1.48 -18.60
C GLY A 35 5.40 1.53 -19.84
N SER A 36 4.99 0.96 -20.97
CA SER A 36 5.84 0.89 -22.17
C SER A 36 5.87 2.20 -22.98
N PHE A 37 4.97 3.15 -22.69
CA PHE A 37 4.97 4.46 -23.35
C PHE A 37 6.26 5.24 -23.04
N GLY A 38 6.77 5.10 -21.81
CA GLY A 38 7.93 5.81 -21.32
C GLY A 38 7.71 7.33 -21.22
N ASP A 39 8.76 8.10 -21.48
CA ASP A 39 8.71 9.56 -21.49
C ASP A 39 8.15 10.10 -22.80
N ALA A 40 7.00 10.78 -22.71
CA ALA A 40 6.43 11.54 -23.81
C ALA A 40 6.84 13.00 -23.71
N VAL A 41 7.38 13.58 -24.78
CA VAL A 41 7.66 15.02 -24.84
C VAL A 41 6.75 15.66 -25.87
N PHE A 42 5.99 16.66 -25.44
CA PHE A 42 5.12 17.45 -26.29
C PHE A 42 5.68 18.85 -26.42
N GLN A 43 6.08 19.23 -27.64
CA GLN A 43 6.42 20.60 -27.97
C GLN A 43 5.13 21.42 -27.95
N VAL A 44 5.08 22.42 -27.09
CA VAL A 44 3.89 23.26 -26.90
C VAL A 44 4.14 24.72 -27.26
N GLY A 45 5.40 25.16 -27.32
CA GLY A 45 5.73 26.53 -27.68
C GLY A 45 6.36 26.70 -29.07
N ALA A 46 6.56 27.96 -29.45
CA ALA A 46 7.11 28.34 -30.75
C ALA A 46 8.64 28.16 -30.82
N ASN A 47 9.32 28.22 -29.66
CA ASN A 47 10.77 28.08 -29.58
C ASN A 47 11.17 26.66 -29.18
N VAL A 48 12.36 26.23 -29.62
CA VAL A 48 12.93 24.93 -29.23
C VAL A 48 12.98 24.81 -27.70
N ALA A 49 12.64 23.62 -27.18
CA ALA A 49 12.62 23.26 -25.76
C ALA A 49 11.45 23.80 -24.92
N GLU A 50 10.50 24.53 -25.50
CA GLU A 50 9.22 24.83 -24.86
C GLU A 50 8.30 23.58 -24.88
N THR A 51 8.54 22.67 -23.93
CA THR A 51 7.89 21.35 -23.90
C THR A 51 7.14 21.06 -22.59
N ILE A 52 6.19 20.13 -22.68
CA ILE A 52 5.59 19.44 -21.54
C ILE A 52 5.98 17.97 -21.64
N GLN A 53 6.62 17.46 -20.59
CA GLN A 53 6.97 16.05 -20.47
C GLN A 53 5.90 15.31 -19.67
N VAL A 54 5.53 14.12 -20.12
CA VAL A 54 4.62 13.19 -19.46
C VAL A 54 5.39 11.91 -19.22
N ASN A 55 5.61 11.56 -17.95
CA ASN A 55 6.24 10.30 -17.58
C ASN A 55 5.15 9.23 -17.42
N LEU A 56 5.24 8.17 -18.23
CA LEU A 56 4.31 7.03 -18.21
C LEU A 56 5.10 5.73 -18.09
N ASN A 57 6.17 5.75 -17.29
CA ASN A 57 7.07 4.59 -17.10
C ASN A 57 6.48 3.59 -16.11
N ALA A 58 5.66 4.06 -15.16
CA ALA A 58 4.88 3.21 -14.28
C ALA A 58 3.61 2.72 -14.99
N GLY A 59 3.46 1.41 -15.10
CA GLY A 59 2.25 0.79 -15.63
C GLY A 59 1.26 0.40 -14.54
N VAL A 60 -0.01 0.28 -14.92
CA VAL A 60 -1.11 -0.21 -14.08
C VAL A 60 -1.54 -1.63 -14.47
N ARG A 61 -0.59 -2.42 -15.00
CA ARG A 61 -0.78 -3.86 -15.24
C ARG A 61 -0.77 -4.60 -13.91
N LEU A 62 -1.43 -5.76 -13.85
CA LEU A 62 -1.46 -6.56 -12.62
C LEU A 62 -0.07 -7.01 -12.16
N ASN A 63 0.86 -7.24 -13.11
CA ASN A 63 2.23 -7.65 -12.81
C ASN A 63 3.15 -6.49 -12.41
N GLN A 64 2.62 -5.30 -12.21
CA GLN A 64 3.34 -4.09 -11.82
C GLN A 64 2.71 -3.43 -10.58
N MET A 65 1.71 -4.06 -9.98
CA MET A 65 0.87 -3.47 -8.94
C MET A 65 0.61 -4.45 -7.78
N GLY A 66 0.29 -3.88 -6.61
CA GLY A 66 -0.04 -4.65 -5.41
C GLY A 66 1.17 -5.34 -4.77
N GLN A 67 2.37 -4.83 -5.05
CA GLN A 67 3.55 -5.18 -4.29
C GLN A 67 3.47 -4.46 -2.94
N ILE A 68 3.81 -5.16 -1.86
CA ILE A 68 3.77 -4.63 -0.50
C ILE A 68 5.05 -5.03 0.24
N ALA A 69 5.48 -4.21 1.20
CA ALA A 69 6.42 -4.66 2.21
C ALA A 69 5.62 -5.41 3.25
N SER A 70 5.90 -6.70 3.47
CA SER A 70 5.23 -7.50 4.50
C SER A 70 6.20 -8.52 5.08
N LEU A 71 6.36 -8.52 6.40
CA LEU A 71 7.21 -9.49 7.08
C LEU A 71 6.64 -9.80 8.47
N GLU A 72 6.55 -11.09 8.77
CA GLU A 72 6.38 -11.59 10.13
C GLU A 72 7.76 -11.70 10.79
N GLY A 73 7.92 -11.00 11.92
CA GLY A 73 9.12 -11.07 12.74
C GLY A 73 9.21 -12.36 13.55
N ASN A 74 10.34 -12.57 14.21
CA ASN A 74 10.47 -13.60 15.24
C ASN A 74 9.56 -13.32 16.44
N ALA A 75 9.45 -14.28 17.36
CA ALA A 75 8.75 -14.06 18.62
C ALA A 75 9.35 -12.87 19.37
N VAL A 76 8.48 -12.02 19.94
CA VAL A 76 8.91 -10.86 20.72
C VAL A 76 9.69 -11.28 21.95
N THR A 77 10.64 -10.45 22.38
CA THR A 77 11.46 -10.75 23.57
C THR A 77 10.71 -10.43 24.87
N SER A 78 11.25 -10.88 26.00
CA SER A 78 10.77 -10.53 27.34
C SER A 78 11.02 -9.08 27.76
N ALA A 79 11.78 -8.31 26.98
CA ALA A 79 11.96 -6.89 27.24
C ALA A 79 10.74 -6.10 26.76
N ALA A 80 10.28 -5.14 27.57
CA ALA A 80 9.31 -4.14 27.13
C ALA A 80 9.97 -3.11 26.21
N LEU A 81 9.20 -2.47 25.34
CA LEU A 81 9.64 -1.32 24.58
C LEU A 81 9.85 -0.13 25.52
N THR A 82 10.90 0.64 25.26
CA THR A 82 11.18 1.90 25.93
C THR A 82 10.73 3.08 25.07
N ASP A 83 10.31 4.16 25.71
CA ASP A 83 9.96 5.39 24.99
C ASP A 83 11.18 5.93 24.24
N GLY A 84 11.07 6.12 22.93
CA GLY A 84 12.21 6.51 22.10
C GLY A 84 13.20 5.40 21.77
N GLY A 85 12.92 4.14 22.14
CA GLY A 85 13.84 3.02 21.91
C GLY A 85 14.01 2.65 20.43
N PHE A 86 13.01 2.94 19.60
CA PHE A 86 13.09 2.81 18.14
C PHE A 86 12.08 3.72 17.42
N SER A 87 12.26 3.86 16.11
CA SER A 87 11.34 4.56 15.22
C SER A 87 11.08 3.75 13.95
N ILE A 88 9.96 4.05 13.31
CA ILE A 88 9.51 3.40 12.08
C ILE A 88 9.34 4.46 10.99
N THR A 89 9.86 4.18 9.81
CA THR A 89 9.63 4.97 8.60
C THR A 89 8.94 4.09 7.56
N VAL A 90 7.89 4.58 6.92
CA VAL A 90 7.26 3.94 5.76
C VAL A 90 7.54 4.82 4.54
N GLY A 91 8.25 4.27 3.56
CA GLY A 91 8.56 5.02 2.34
C GLY A 91 9.45 6.23 2.59
N ASP A 92 9.06 7.35 2.00
CA ASP A 92 9.72 8.66 2.17
C ASP A 92 9.12 9.51 3.31
N ASN A 93 8.25 8.92 4.15
CA ASN A 93 7.66 9.65 5.28
C ASN A 93 8.70 9.94 6.37
N GLU A 94 8.41 10.94 7.22
CA GLU A 94 9.22 11.21 8.41
C GLU A 94 9.22 10.02 9.37
N ALA A 95 10.35 9.79 10.04
CA ALA A 95 10.47 8.72 11.03
C ALA A 95 9.59 9.00 12.25
N VAL A 96 8.76 8.02 12.62
CA VAL A 96 7.84 8.10 13.76
C VAL A 96 8.39 7.30 14.92
N VAL A 97 8.64 7.97 16.04
CA VAL A 97 9.12 7.35 17.27
C VAL A 97 8.01 6.55 17.94
N VAL A 98 8.33 5.34 18.38
CA VAL A 98 7.39 4.47 19.11
C VAL A 98 7.58 4.65 20.61
N GLY A 99 6.45 4.73 21.32
CA GLY A 99 6.43 4.86 22.78
C GLY A 99 6.70 3.54 23.51
N SER A 100 6.74 3.62 24.84
CA SER A 100 6.88 2.43 25.68
C SER A 100 5.70 1.47 25.55
N SER A 101 5.95 0.17 25.60
CA SER A 101 4.87 -0.82 25.71
C SER A 101 4.44 -0.97 27.17
N VAL A 102 3.14 -0.95 27.40
CA VAL A 102 2.53 -1.05 28.73
C VAL A 102 1.59 -2.24 28.77
N ALA A 103 1.37 -2.78 29.97
CA ALA A 103 0.39 -3.85 30.13
C ALA A 103 -1.00 -3.36 29.72
N GLY A 104 -1.74 -4.20 28.99
CA GLY A 104 -3.10 -3.90 28.58
C GLY A 104 -4.05 -3.74 29.76
N ALA A 105 -5.14 -2.98 29.56
CA ALA A 105 -6.14 -2.74 30.60
C ALA A 105 -6.81 -4.04 31.09
N GLU A 106 -6.98 -5.01 30.19
CA GLU A 106 -7.46 -6.37 30.47
C GLU A 106 -6.25 -7.31 30.58
N ALA A 107 -5.52 -7.23 31.70
CA ALA A 107 -4.14 -7.70 31.85
C ALA A 107 -3.86 -9.20 31.59
N VAL A 108 -4.87 -10.05 31.35
CA VAL A 108 -4.69 -11.50 31.17
C VAL A 108 -3.89 -11.80 29.90
N GLY A 109 -2.61 -12.15 30.06
CA GLY A 109 -1.67 -12.40 28.95
C GLY A 109 -1.14 -11.14 28.26
N GLN A 110 -1.65 -9.95 28.59
CA GLN A 110 -1.31 -8.68 27.92
C GLN A 110 -0.20 -7.90 28.65
N ALA A 111 0.79 -8.59 29.21
CA ALA A 111 1.92 -7.93 29.87
C ALA A 111 2.69 -7.03 28.89
N ALA A 112 3.46 -6.07 29.41
CA ALA A 112 4.20 -5.08 28.60
C ALA A 112 5.16 -5.70 27.57
N ASP A 113 5.55 -6.95 27.79
CA ASP A 113 6.44 -7.74 26.95
C ASP A 113 5.71 -8.60 25.90
N SER A 114 4.36 -8.56 25.87
CA SER A 114 3.53 -9.28 24.90
C SER A 114 3.52 -8.60 23.53
N ALA A 115 3.26 -9.37 22.47
CA ALA A 115 3.10 -8.80 21.13
C ALA A 115 1.91 -7.85 21.08
N TYR A 116 0.83 -8.12 21.83
CA TYR A 116 -0.30 -7.21 22.02
C TYR A 116 0.16 -5.82 22.49
N ALA A 117 0.90 -5.75 23.61
CA ALA A 117 1.33 -4.49 24.19
C ALA A 117 2.27 -3.71 23.26
N LYS A 118 3.15 -4.41 22.54
CA LYS A 118 4.07 -3.81 21.59
C LYS A 118 3.37 -3.30 20.34
N LYS A 119 2.44 -4.08 19.78
CA LYS A 119 1.55 -3.65 18.70
C LYS A 119 0.77 -2.40 19.10
N PHE A 120 0.18 -2.40 20.31
CA PHE A 120 -0.58 -1.26 20.81
C PHE A 120 0.27 0.02 20.89
N ALA A 121 1.53 -0.08 21.34
CA ALA A 121 2.44 1.05 21.34
C ALA A 121 2.75 1.56 19.92
N ILE A 122 2.92 0.67 18.94
CA ILE A 122 3.14 1.03 17.53
C ILE A 122 1.89 1.69 16.92
N ASP A 123 0.71 1.13 17.15
CA ASP A 123 -0.55 1.71 16.67
C ASP A 123 -0.77 3.11 17.26
N ALA A 124 -0.49 3.28 18.56
CA ALA A 124 -0.63 4.54 19.27
C ALA A 124 0.34 5.61 18.76
N ALA A 125 1.50 5.22 18.21
CA ALA A 125 2.44 6.13 17.58
C ALA A 125 1.89 6.72 16.26
N GLY A 126 0.93 6.06 15.62
CA GLY A 126 0.22 6.60 14.45
C GLY A 126 1.05 6.66 13.18
N VAL A 127 1.85 5.61 12.92
CA VAL A 127 2.68 5.54 11.70
C VAL A 127 1.79 5.46 10.46
N THR A 128 1.79 6.51 9.63
CA THR A 128 0.97 6.59 8.42
C THR A 128 1.33 5.47 7.42
N GLY A 129 0.32 4.78 6.90
CA GLY A 129 0.50 3.72 5.89
C GLY A 129 1.02 2.38 6.44
N LEU A 130 1.23 2.28 7.76
CA LEU A 130 1.62 1.04 8.42
C LEU A 130 0.40 0.29 8.94
N THR A 131 0.35 -1.01 8.67
CA THR A 131 -0.53 -1.96 9.36
C THR A 131 0.32 -2.93 10.15
N VAL A 132 -0.01 -3.14 11.43
CA VAL A 132 0.64 -4.13 12.28
C VAL A 132 -0.40 -5.12 12.78
N GLN A 133 -0.09 -6.41 12.68
CA GLN A 133 -0.87 -7.49 13.28
C GLN A 133 -0.02 -8.21 14.33
N ALA A 134 -0.66 -8.71 15.37
CA ALA A 134 -0.02 -9.50 16.42
C ALA A 134 -0.73 -10.84 16.55
N SER A 135 0.02 -11.91 16.72
CA SER A 135 -0.56 -13.22 17.03
C SER A 135 0.36 -13.97 17.99
N THR A 136 -0.17 -14.93 18.72
CA THR A 136 0.65 -15.86 19.51
C THR A 136 0.13 -17.25 19.27
N SER A 137 1.01 -18.18 18.91
CA SER A 137 0.65 -19.56 18.66
C SER A 137 1.73 -20.48 19.19
N VAL A 138 1.34 -21.55 19.89
CA VAL A 138 2.24 -22.62 20.32
C VAL A 138 1.60 -23.96 19.99
N SER A 139 2.38 -24.86 19.41
CA SER A 139 2.00 -26.27 19.22
C SER A 139 2.80 -27.13 20.19
N SER A 140 2.14 -27.99 20.93
CA SER A 140 2.77 -28.96 21.82
C SER A 140 1.99 -30.26 21.80
N THR A 141 2.70 -31.39 21.86
CA THR A 141 2.07 -32.68 22.06
C THR A 141 1.35 -32.69 23.40
N PHE A 142 0.16 -33.31 23.42
CA PHE A 142 -0.58 -33.60 24.64
C PHE A 142 -0.70 -35.12 24.77
N THR A 143 -0.13 -35.65 25.84
CA THR A 143 -0.20 -37.07 26.20
C THR A 143 -1.31 -37.27 27.21
N ASP A 144 -2.14 -38.28 26.99
CA ASP A 144 -3.30 -38.56 27.85
C ASP A 144 -2.85 -38.73 29.31
N ILE A 145 -3.66 -38.19 30.23
CA ILE A 145 -3.39 -38.22 31.66
C ILE A 145 -4.16 -39.39 32.25
N THR A 146 -3.42 -40.30 32.89
CA THR A 146 -3.96 -41.53 33.45
C THR A 146 -3.60 -41.63 34.93
N GLU A 147 -4.33 -42.45 35.69
CA GLU A 147 -4.01 -42.70 37.10
C GLU A 147 -2.62 -43.33 37.31
N ALA A 148 -1.99 -43.86 36.25
CA ALA A 148 -0.67 -44.49 36.33
C ALA A 148 0.48 -43.48 36.50
N GLY A 149 0.29 -42.22 36.11
CA GLY A 149 1.32 -41.16 36.18
C GLY A 149 1.10 -40.16 37.32
N SER A 150 -0.06 -39.50 37.37
CA SER A 150 -0.47 -38.61 38.46
C SER A 150 -1.92 -38.84 38.88
N THR A 151 -2.18 -38.79 40.19
CA THR A 151 -3.54 -38.84 40.72
C THR A 151 -4.27 -37.50 40.63
N THR A 152 -3.54 -36.39 40.44
CA THR A 152 -4.14 -35.06 40.31
C THR A 152 -3.60 -34.31 39.09
N TYR A 153 -4.46 -33.54 38.45
CA TYR A 153 -4.11 -32.69 37.32
C TYR A 153 -4.51 -31.24 37.57
N SER A 154 -3.61 -30.30 37.32
CA SER A 154 -3.94 -28.88 37.29
C SER A 154 -3.43 -28.24 36.02
N LEU A 155 -4.25 -27.41 35.41
CA LEU A 155 -3.91 -26.65 34.21
C LEU A 155 -4.49 -25.25 34.35
N SER A 156 -3.64 -24.23 34.20
CA SER A 156 -4.07 -22.85 34.02
C SER A 156 -3.45 -22.25 32.77
N ILE A 157 -4.22 -21.40 32.10
CA ILE A 157 -3.80 -20.64 30.93
C ILE A 157 -3.94 -19.16 31.25
N ASN A 158 -2.86 -18.39 31.10
CA ASN A 158 -2.79 -16.98 31.47
C ASN A 158 -3.26 -16.72 32.91
N GLY A 159 -2.98 -17.65 33.83
CA GLY A 159 -3.38 -17.56 35.24
C GLY A 159 -4.87 -17.82 35.51
N LYS A 160 -5.63 -18.30 34.53
CA LYS A 160 -7.01 -18.78 34.71
C LYS A 160 -7.03 -20.30 34.72
N ASP A 161 -7.61 -20.86 35.77
CA ASP A 161 -7.74 -22.31 35.92
C ASP A 161 -8.68 -22.88 34.84
N ILE A 162 -8.17 -23.87 34.11
CA ILE A 162 -8.92 -24.78 33.25
C ILE A 162 -9.31 -26.00 34.06
N TYR A 163 -8.31 -26.59 34.73
CA TYR A 163 -8.46 -27.65 35.72
C TYR A 163 -7.75 -27.24 37.01
N SER A 164 -8.42 -27.40 38.15
CA SER A 164 -7.88 -27.06 39.46
C SER A 164 -7.89 -28.31 40.33
N ALA A 165 -6.71 -28.93 40.51
CA ALA A 165 -6.52 -30.16 41.27
C ALA A 165 -7.54 -31.27 40.93
N PHE A 166 -7.79 -31.49 39.64
CA PHE A 166 -8.68 -32.55 39.16
C PHE A 166 -8.15 -33.92 39.61
N ASP A 167 -8.89 -34.58 40.49
CA ASP A 167 -8.51 -35.87 41.08
C ASP A 167 -8.97 -37.02 40.18
N LEU A 168 -8.03 -37.65 39.47
CA LEU A 168 -8.33 -38.78 38.60
C LEU A 168 -8.79 -40.02 39.39
N SER A 169 -8.48 -40.11 40.68
CA SER A 169 -8.87 -41.24 41.53
C SER A 169 -10.29 -41.15 42.09
N ALA A 170 -10.97 -40.03 41.90
CA ALA A 170 -12.33 -39.83 42.37
C ALA A 170 -13.32 -40.64 41.49
N PRO A 171 -14.29 -41.36 42.09
CA PRO A 171 -15.27 -42.14 41.35
C PRO A 171 -16.04 -41.30 40.32
N GLY A 172 -16.03 -41.74 39.06
CA GLY A 172 -16.74 -41.08 37.95
C GLY A 172 -15.90 -40.07 37.17
N ASN A 173 -14.62 -39.90 37.50
CA ASN A 173 -13.68 -39.15 36.68
C ASN A 173 -12.98 -40.08 35.68
N ASP A 174 -13.08 -39.75 34.39
CA ASP A 174 -12.40 -40.48 33.31
C ASP A 174 -10.99 -39.89 33.06
N PRO A 175 -10.05 -40.67 32.48
CA PRO A 175 -8.77 -40.15 32.00
C PRO A 175 -8.94 -38.95 31.06
N LEU A 176 -8.09 -37.94 31.23
CA LEU A 176 -8.14 -36.74 30.39
C LEU A 176 -7.33 -36.97 29.12
N ASN A 177 -7.98 -36.80 27.97
CA ASN A 177 -7.31 -36.86 26.66
C ASN A 177 -7.27 -35.48 26.00
N LYS A 178 -6.50 -35.36 24.93
CA LYS A 178 -6.35 -34.09 24.19
C LYS A 178 -7.68 -33.45 23.78
N ALA A 179 -8.71 -34.23 23.41
CA ALA A 179 -9.99 -33.68 22.98
C ALA A 179 -10.74 -33.03 24.15
N THR A 180 -10.77 -33.69 25.32
CA THR A 180 -11.39 -33.16 26.54
C THR A 180 -10.68 -31.90 27.04
N VAL A 181 -9.35 -31.84 26.93
CA VAL A 181 -8.56 -30.66 27.33
C VAL A 181 -8.76 -29.49 26.36
N VAL A 182 -8.76 -29.76 25.05
CA VAL A 182 -9.06 -28.73 24.02
C VAL A 182 -10.45 -28.14 24.23
N GLU A 183 -11.45 -28.96 24.54
CA GLU A 183 -12.80 -28.46 24.84
C GLU A 183 -12.81 -27.60 26.10
N ALA A 184 -12.19 -28.05 27.20
CA ALA A 184 -12.12 -27.31 28.46
C ALA A 184 -11.41 -25.96 28.30
N ILE A 185 -10.32 -25.89 27.55
CA ILE A 185 -9.64 -24.63 27.23
C ILE A 185 -10.58 -23.70 26.46
N ASN A 186 -11.27 -24.22 25.44
CA ASN A 186 -12.18 -23.42 24.61
C ASN A 186 -13.42 -22.91 25.38
N GLN A 187 -13.90 -23.65 26.39
CA GLN A 187 -14.97 -23.18 27.29
C GLN A 187 -14.54 -21.97 28.14
N LYS A 188 -13.23 -21.79 28.36
CA LYS A 188 -12.63 -20.66 29.09
C LYS A 188 -11.95 -19.65 28.18
N ALA A 189 -12.10 -19.76 26.85
CA ALA A 189 -11.39 -18.92 25.89
C ALA A 189 -11.68 -17.41 26.05
N ALA A 190 -12.88 -17.05 26.52
CA ALA A 190 -13.22 -15.65 26.79
C ALA A 190 -12.44 -15.07 27.99
N ASP A 191 -12.13 -15.89 28.98
CA ASP A 191 -11.41 -15.48 30.20
C ASP A 191 -9.89 -15.49 29.98
N THR A 192 -9.38 -16.47 29.22
CA THR A 192 -7.94 -16.65 28.95
C THR A 192 -7.46 -15.82 27.76
N GLY A 193 -8.36 -15.56 26.79
CA GLY A 193 -8.04 -15.04 25.46
C GLY A 193 -7.37 -16.05 24.52
N VAL A 194 -7.34 -17.32 24.89
CA VAL A 194 -6.64 -18.39 24.15
C VAL A 194 -7.64 -19.42 23.65
N ARG A 195 -7.54 -19.79 22.38
CA ARG A 195 -8.30 -20.90 21.78
C ARG A 195 -7.38 -22.09 21.57
N ALA A 196 -7.92 -23.29 21.73
CA ALA A 196 -7.21 -24.53 21.49
C ALA A 196 -7.77 -25.23 20.25
N SER A 197 -6.90 -25.88 19.47
CA SER A 197 -7.25 -26.77 18.37
C SER A 197 -6.25 -27.92 18.29
N VAL A 198 -6.46 -28.85 17.37
CA VAL A 198 -5.52 -29.94 17.08
C VAL A 198 -5.06 -29.80 15.64
N ASP A 199 -3.74 -29.83 15.41
CA ASP A 199 -3.18 -29.73 14.06
C ASP A 199 -3.16 -31.08 13.32
N GLY A 200 -2.64 -31.07 12.09
CA GLY A 200 -2.54 -32.28 11.27
C GLY A 200 -1.57 -33.34 11.80
N SER A 201 -0.67 -32.98 12.73
CA SER A 201 0.26 -33.89 13.40
C SER A 201 -0.36 -34.51 14.66
N GLY A 202 -1.49 -33.97 15.13
CA GLY A 202 -2.17 -34.41 16.34
C GLY A 202 -1.73 -33.68 17.60
N ASP A 203 -0.96 -32.60 17.47
CA ASP A 203 -0.53 -31.76 18.58
C ASP A 203 -1.60 -30.72 18.91
N VAL A 204 -1.63 -30.29 20.18
CA VAL A 204 -2.54 -29.24 20.64
C VAL A 204 -1.92 -27.90 20.30
N VAL A 205 -2.64 -27.12 19.49
CA VAL A 205 -2.28 -25.75 19.13
C VAL A 205 -3.09 -24.78 19.95
N LEU A 206 -2.39 -23.96 20.74
CA LEU A 206 -2.98 -22.84 21.46
C LEU A 206 -2.72 -21.56 20.68
N THR A 207 -3.76 -20.78 20.43
CA THR A 207 -3.67 -19.54 19.65
C THR A 207 -4.35 -18.39 20.37
N SER A 208 -3.65 -17.25 20.44
CA SER A 208 -4.27 -15.95 20.65
C SER A 208 -4.17 -15.08 19.40
N ALA A 209 -5.33 -14.64 18.91
CA ALA A 209 -5.44 -13.79 17.72
C ALA A 209 -5.08 -12.31 17.97
N ASP A 210 -5.01 -11.88 19.24
CA ASP A 210 -4.64 -10.49 19.58
C ASP A 210 -3.17 -10.33 19.95
N GLY A 211 -2.40 -11.43 19.98
CA GLY A 211 -0.98 -11.42 20.32
C GLY A 211 -0.66 -11.30 21.82
N ARG A 212 -1.64 -11.51 22.72
CA ARG A 212 -1.34 -11.70 24.13
C ARG A 212 -0.48 -12.96 24.32
N ASN A 213 0.39 -12.97 25.32
CA ASN A 213 1.19 -14.13 25.69
C ASN A 213 0.29 -15.34 26.00
N ILE A 214 0.84 -16.53 25.81
CA ILE A 214 0.21 -17.79 26.23
C ILE A 214 1.07 -18.38 27.34
N ALA A 215 0.74 -18.05 28.59
CA ALA A 215 1.34 -18.65 29.76
C ALA A 215 0.58 -19.92 30.13
N VAL A 216 1.21 -21.08 29.91
CA VAL A 216 0.70 -22.39 30.32
C VAL A 216 1.35 -22.76 31.63
N SER A 217 0.56 -23.05 32.65
CA SER A 217 1.04 -23.60 33.91
C SER A 217 0.31 -24.90 34.19
N GLU A 218 1.06 -25.99 34.28
CA GLU A 218 0.53 -27.34 34.41
C GLU A 218 1.18 -28.05 35.59
N THR A 219 0.42 -28.90 36.28
CA THR A 219 0.95 -29.89 37.23
C THR A 219 0.42 -31.25 36.82
N ALA A 220 1.32 -32.12 36.34
CA ALA A 220 1.00 -33.44 35.79
C ALA A 220 2.04 -34.49 36.20
N GLY A 221 1.77 -35.75 35.84
CA GLY A 221 2.72 -36.86 35.97
C GLY A 221 3.86 -36.75 34.97
N ALA A 222 4.95 -37.49 35.19
CA ALA A 222 6.07 -37.50 34.24
C ALA A 222 5.62 -38.07 32.89
N GLY A 223 5.73 -37.26 31.83
CA GLY A 223 5.35 -37.66 30.47
C GLY A 223 3.84 -37.68 30.19
N GLU A 224 3.02 -37.11 31.08
CA GLU A 224 1.58 -36.90 30.87
C GLU A 224 1.27 -35.40 30.70
N GLY A 225 0.11 -35.07 30.14
CA GLY A 225 -0.31 -33.68 29.92
C GLY A 225 0.39 -33.07 28.72
N PHE A 226 0.71 -31.79 28.77
CA PHE A 226 1.57 -31.19 27.74
C PHE A 226 2.97 -31.81 27.81
N THR A 227 3.42 -32.36 26.69
CA THR A 227 4.75 -32.94 26.54
C THR A 227 5.45 -32.24 25.39
N GLY A 228 6.54 -31.51 25.66
CA GLY A 228 7.21 -30.70 24.65
C GLY A 228 7.84 -29.45 25.23
N THR A 229 7.94 -28.40 24.42
CA THR A 229 8.48 -27.11 24.85
C THR A 229 7.44 -26.03 24.61
N ILE A 230 7.13 -25.25 25.65
CA ILE A 230 6.26 -24.08 25.58
C ILE A 230 7.06 -22.88 26.08
N GLY A 231 7.22 -21.82 25.28
CA GLY A 231 7.96 -20.63 25.70
C GLY A 231 9.41 -20.92 26.11
N GLY A 232 10.06 -21.88 25.45
CA GLY A 232 11.42 -22.33 25.79
C GLY A 232 11.53 -23.21 27.04
N THR A 233 10.44 -23.49 27.74
CA THR A 233 10.42 -24.38 28.92
C THR A 233 9.97 -25.77 28.52
N ALA A 234 10.75 -26.80 28.87
CA ALA A 234 10.40 -28.19 28.62
C ALA A 234 9.36 -28.69 29.64
N PHE A 235 8.27 -29.28 29.14
CA PHE A 235 7.22 -29.93 29.91
C PHE A 235 7.44 -31.45 29.85
N THR A 236 8.43 -31.97 30.57
CA THR A 236 8.80 -33.40 30.51
C THR A 236 8.96 -34.05 31.87
N THR A 237 8.90 -33.27 32.95
CA THR A 237 9.09 -33.74 34.32
C THR A 237 7.77 -33.79 35.07
N ALA A 238 7.67 -34.65 36.09
CA ALA A 238 6.52 -34.65 36.99
C ALA A 238 6.49 -33.36 37.84
N GLY A 239 5.29 -32.87 38.13
CA GLY A 239 5.07 -31.71 38.98
C GLY A 239 4.77 -30.43 38.21
N ALA A 240 4.90 -29.29 38.88
CA ALA A 240 4.53 -27.99 38.34
C ALA A 240 5.54 -27.50 37.30
N GLN A 241 5.06 -27.21 36.08
CA GLN A 241 5.83 -26.66 34.98
C GLN A 241 5.11 -25.42 34.45
N THR A 242 5.86 -24.40 34.03
CA THR A 242 5.27 -23.17 33.50
C THR A 242 6.10 -22.65 32.34
N GLY A 243 5.46 -22.47 31.19
CA GLY A 243 6.05 -21.93 29.98
C GLY A 243 5.22 -20.76 29.49
N THR A 244 5.86 -19.72 28.96
CA THR A 244 5.16 -18.56 28.41
C THR A 244 5.57 -18.35 26.96
N GLU A 245 4.68 -18.70 26.04
CA GLU A 245 4.88 -18.38 24.63
C GLU A 245 4.58 -16.90 24.40
N ARG A 246 5.44 -16.27 23.60
CA ARG A 246 5.33 -14.86 23.22
C ARG A 246 4.95 -14.77 21.75
N GLY A 247 4.18 -13.74 21.42
CA GLY A 247 3.68 -13.55 20.08
C GLY A 247 4.71 -13.08 19.06
N THR A 248 4.31 -13.12 17.80
CA THR A 248 4.99 -12.47 16.68
C THR A 248 4.25 -11.20 16.27
N LEU A 249 4.95 -10.34 15.54
CA LEU A 249 4.38 -9.16 14.91
C LEU A 249 4.57 -9.26 13.40
N THR A 250 3.50 -9.00 12.65
CA THR A 250 3.55 -8.88 11.19
C THR A 250 3.33 -7.42 10.83
N MET A 251 4.32 -6.82 10.18
CA MET A 251 4.26 -5.43 9.72
C MET A 251 4.05 -5.42 8.21
N SER A 252 3.11 -4.60 7.73
CA SER A 252 2.77 -4.50 6.32
C SER A 252 2.49 -3.06 5.89
N ALA A 253 2.97 -2.66 4.71
CA ALA A 253 2.73 -1.35 4.09
C ALA A 253 2.86 -1.44 2.56
N SER A 254 2.33 -0.45 1.83
CA SER A 254 2.47 -0.35 0.37
C SER A 254 3.87 0.10 -0.09
N GLU A 255 4.71 0.55 0.84
CA GLU A 255 6.08 1.01 0.61
C GLU A 255 7.05 0.34 1.60
N ASN A 256 8.36 0.51 1.40
CA ASN A 256 9.37 -0.06 2.28
C ASN A 256 9.17 0.39 3.73
N ILE A 257 9.35 -0.51 4.68
CA ILE A 257 9.30 -0.20 6.12
C ILE A 257 10.73 -0.24 6.63
N ALA A 258 11.24 0.87 7.15
CA ALA A 258 12.55 0.94 7.78
C ALA A 258 12.39 1.07 9.30
N LEU A 259 13.09 0.21 10.04
CA LEU A 259 13.19 0.25 11.49
C LEU A 259 14.54 0.84 11.87
N SER A 260 14.55 1.79 12.80
CA SER A 260 15.80 2.36 13.31
C SER A 260 15.76 2.52 14.83
N GLY A 261 16.92 2.43 15.49
CA GLY A 261 17.02 2.33 16.95
C GLY A 261 17.36 0.91 17.41
N GLY A 262 17.33 0.68 18.72
CA GLY A 262 17.80 -0.56 19.36
C GLY A 262 16.71 -1.49 19.89
N ASP A 263 15.46 -1.01 19.97
CA ASP A 263 14.35 -1.83 20.48
C ASP A 263 13.66 -2.66 19.36
N ALA A 264 14.14 -2.59 18.11
CA ALA A 264 13.60 -3.41 17.01
C ALA A 264 13.80 -4.92 17.30
N ALA A 265 14.92 -5.29 17.91
CA ALA A 265 15.13 -6.65 18.43
C ALA A 265 14.00 -7.13 19.36
N PHE A 266 13.38 -6.22 20.13
CA PHE A 266 12.34 -6.60 21.09
C PHE A 266 11.03 -6.97 20.40
N ILE A 267 10.77 -6.44 19.20
CA ILE A 267 9.59 -6.77 18.38
C ILE A 267 9.83 -7.92 17.41
N GLY A 268 10.98 -8.59 17.50
CA GLY A 268 11.30 -9.75 16.66
C GLY A 268 11.91 -9.40 15.30
N PHE A 269 12.41 -8.18 15.13
CA PHE A 269 13.08 -7.71 13.92
C PHE A 269 14.54 -7.36 14.21
N ALA A 270 15.40 -7.33 13.19
CA ALA A 270 16.78 -6.89 13.40
C ALA A 270 16.87 -5.36 13.55
N ASP A 271 17.82 -4.87 14.35
CA ASP A 271 18.08 -3.43 14.46
C ASP A 271 18.55 -2.87 13.11
N GLY A 272 17.93 -1.77 12.67
CA GLY A 272 18.22 -1.18 11.35
C GLY A 272 17.60 -1.95 10.18
N GLN A 273 16.71 -2.92 10.41
CA GLN A 273 16.10 -3.71 9.34
C GLN A 273 15.20 -2.87 8.44
N THR A 274 15.37 -3.04 7.13
CA THR A 274 14.40 -2.58 6.13
C THR A 274 13.62 -3.77 5.60
N ILE A 275 12.31 -3.76 5.81
CA ILE A 275 11.36 -4.65 5.15
C ILE A 275 11.10 -4.05 3.77
N THR A 276 11.64 -4.68 2.74
CA THR A 276 11.48 -4.20 1.36
C THR A 276 10.16 -4.66 0.77
N VAL A 277 9.60 -3.85 -0.13
CA VAL A 277 8.48 -4.25 -0.98
C VAL A 277 8.84 -5.54 -1.74
N ASP A 278 7.92 -6.49 -1.72
CA ASP A 278 8.10 -7.80 -2.34
C ASP A 278 7.97 -7.74 -3.87
N THR A 279 8.22 -8.88 -4.52
CA THR A 279 8.05 -9.05 -5.97
C THR A 279 6.71 -9.68 -6.34
N THR A 280 5.88 -10.02 -5.35
CA THR A 280 4.56 -10.61 -5.57
C THR A 280 3.60 -9.51 -6.01
N THR A 281 2.75 -9.83 -6.97
CA THR A 281 1.86 -8.84 -7.60
C THR A 281 0.44 -9.39 -7.65
N LEU A 282 -0.53 -8.56 -8.02
CA LEU A 282 -1.92 -9.00 -8.20
C LEU A 282 -2.11 -10.09 -9.27
N ALA A 283 -1.09 -10.39 -10.09
CA ALA A 283 -1.19 -11.43 -11.11
C ALA A 283 -1.22 -12.87 -10.55
N THR A 284 -0.76 -13.09 -9.31
CA THR A 284 -0.58 -14.44 -8.73
C THR A 284 -1.37 -14.68 -7.45
N VAL A 285 -2.32 -13.81 -7.14
CA VAL A 285 -3.05 -13.85 -5.87
C VAL A 285 -4.30 -14.74 -5.95
N ASP A 286 -4.74 -15.27 -4.82
CA ASP A 286 -5.99 -16.02 -4.68
C ASP A 286 -6.69 -15.70 -3.34
N ILE A 287 -7.98 -16.02 -3.23
CA ILE A 287 -8.76 -15.83 -1.99
C ILE A 287 -9.26 -17.17 -1.41
N THR A 288 -8.54 -18.26 -1.68
CA THR A 288 -8.98 -19.61 -1.28
C THR A 288 -8.85 -19.88 0.22
N SER A 289 -8.00 -19.12 0.90
CA SER A 289 -7.77 -19.17 2.35
C SER A 289 -8.05 -17.80 2.99
N VAL A 290 -8.28 -17.77 4.31
CA VAL A 290 -8.45 -16.52 5.06
C VAL A 290 -7.17 -15.69 5.03
N ALA A 291 -6.00 -16.35 5.14
CA ALA A 291 -4.71 -15.69 5.06
C ALA A 291 -4.50 -15.02 3.69
N ASN A 292 -4.76 -15.75 2.61
CA ASN A 292 -4.62 -15.23 1.25
C ASN A 292 -5.64 -14.10 0.99
N SER A 293 -6.85 -14.18 1.55
CA SER A 293 -7.84 -13.10 1.45
C SER A 293 -7.36 -11.81 2.13
N ASN A 294 -6.74 -11.90 3.31
CA ASN A 294 -6.19 -10.75 4.00
C ASN A 294 -4.98 -10.14 3.25
N ASP A 295 -4.11 -10.98 2.70
CA ASP A 295 -3.01 -10.54 1.83
C ASP A 295 -3.54 -9.82 0.57
N VAL A 296 -4.54 -10.39 -0.11
CA VAL A 296 -5.19 -9.77 -1.28
C VAL A 296 -5.76 -8.39 -0.96
N ILE A 297 -6.40 -8.21 0.19
CA ILE A 297 -6.93 -6.90 0.61
C ILE A 297 -5.81 -5.87 0.70
N GLN A 298 -4.68 -6.21 1.32
CA GLN A 298 -3.53 -5.31 1.44
C GLN A 298 -2.92 -4.98 0.07
N ARG A 299 -2.81 -5.97 -0.82
CA ARG A 299 -2.30 -5.77 -2.18
C ARG A 299 -3.23 -4.92 -3.05
N ILE A 300 -4.54 -5.08 -2.90
CA ILE A 300 -5.52 -4.24 -3.59
C ILE A 300 -5.40 -2.80 -3.09
N ASP A 301 -5.21 -2.56 -1.79
CA ASP A 301 -5.04 -1.22 -1.25
C ASP A 301 -3.77 -0.53 -1.81
N ALA A 302 -2.65 -1.26 -1.87
CA ALA A 302 -1.43 -0.80 -2.53
C ALA A 302 -1.67 -0.50 -4.01
N ALA A 303 -2.41 -1.36 -4.73
CA ALA A 303 -2.75 -1.14 -6.13
C ALA A 303 -3.68 0.08 -6.34
N LEU A 304 -4.66 0.30 -5.46
CA LEU A 304 -5.52 1.48 -5.49
C LEU A 304 -4.70 2.76 -5.28
N THR A 305 -3.70 2.71 -4.41
CA THR A 305 -2.73 3.81 -4.22
C THR A 305 -1.94 4.07 -5.50
N SER A 306 -1.40 3.03 -6.15
CA SER A 306 -0.70 3.18 -7.44
C SER A 306 -1.58 3.79 -8.54
N VAL A 307 -2.84 3.32 -8.69
CA VAL A 307 -3.80 3.89 -9.66
C VAL A 307 -4.13 5.34 -9.32
N SER A 308 -4.35 5.66 -8.04
CA SER A 308 -4.69 7.02 -7.60
C SER A 308 -3.53 7.99 -7.85
N SER A 309 -2.30 7.57 -7.55
CA SER A 309 -1.09 8.34 -7.87
C SER A 309 -0.95 8.58 -9.38
N PHE A 310 -1.13 7.53 -10.19
CA PHE A 310 -1.09 7.63 -11.65
C PHE A 310 -2.15 8.61 -12.20
N ARG A 311 -3.40 8.53 -11.71
CA ARG A 311 -4.48 9.46 -12.09
C ARG A 311 -4.20 10.90 -11.65
N SER A 312 -3.62 11.09 -10.47
CA SER A 312 -3.23 12.41 -9.97
C SER A 312 -2.18 13.05 -10.88
N ALA A 313 -1.14 12.30 -11.25
CA ALA A 313 -0.11 12.76 -12.18
C ALA A 313 -0.70 13.16 -13.54
N LEU A 314 -1.60 12.34 -14.10
CA LEU A 314 -2.30 12.68 -15.34
C LEU A 314 -3.18 13.93 -15.22
N GLY A 315 -3.88 14.10 -14.10
CA GLY A 315 -4.70 15.28 -13.84
C GLY A 315 -3.88 16.57 -13.78
N ALA A 316 -2.73 16.53 -13.09
CA ALA A 316 -1.80 17.66 -13.04
C ALA A 316 -1.29 18.06 -14.44
N ILE A 317 -0.99 17.05 -15.27
CA ILE A 317 -0.53 17.26 -16.65
C ILE A 317 -1.65 17.86 -17.51
N GLN A 318 -2.89 17.40 -17.37
CA GLN A 318 -4.05 17.97 -18.07
C GLN A 318 -4.23 19.46 -17.74
N ASN A 319 -4.19 19.83 -16.46
CA ASN A 319 -4.28 21.23 -16.04
C ASN A 319 -3.17 22.09 -16.65
N ARG A 320 -1.94 21.56 -16.72
CA ARG A 320 -0.81 22.25 -17.33
C ARG A 320 -0.98 22.43 -18.83
N PHE A 321 -1.49 21.43 -19.54
CA PHE A 321 -1.82 21.56 -20.97
C PHE A 321 -2.91 22.60 -21.19
N GLU A 322 -3.99 22.58 -20.43
CA GLU A 322 -5.11 23.52 -20.59
C GLU A 322 -4.66 24.97 -20.38
N SER A 323 -3.91 25.25 -19.31
CA SER A 323 -3.35 26.59 -19.06
C SER A 323 -2.41 27.04 -20.18
N THR A 324 -1.59 26.12 -20.69
CA THR A 324 -0.64 26.41 -21.78
C THR A 324 -1.39 26.69 -23.09
N ILE A 325 -2.42 25.92 -23.42
CA ILE A 325 -3.26 26.11 -24.61
C ILE A 325 -3.92 27.49 -24.60
N VAL A 326 -4.53 27.89 -23.48
CA VAL A 326 -5.18 29.21 -23.34
C VAL A 326 -4.17 30.35 -23.53
N ASN A 327 -2.97 30.20 -22.97
CA ASN A 327 -1.89 31.17 -23.16
C ASN A 327 -1.47 31.26 -24.63
N LEU A 328 -1.22 30.13 -25.29
CA LEU A 328 -0.79 30.08 -26.68
C LEU A 328 -1.84 30.63 -27.65
N GLN A 329 -3.13 30.41 -27.38
CA GLN A 329 -4.21 31.01 -28.17
C GLN A 329 -4.14 32.54 -28.10
N THR A 330 -3.94 33.09 -26.90
CA THR A 330 -3.79 34.53 -26.68
C THR A 330 -2.54 35.08 -27.39
N VAL A 331 -1.42 34.37 -27.28
CA VAL A 331 -0.17 34.73 -27.97
C VAL A 331 -0.35 34.68 -29.49
N SER A 332 -0.99 33.65 -30.02
CA SER A 332 -1.28 33.49 -31.45
C SER A 332 -2.16 34.62 -31.99
N GLU A 333 -3.22 34.99 -31.27
CA GLU A 333 -4.11 36.10 -31.63
C GLU A 333 -3.35 37.43 -31.66
N ASN A 334 -2.53 37.71 -30.64
CA ASN A 334 -1.71 38.92 -30.57
C ASN A 334 -0.64 38.98 -31.67
N LEU A 335 0.00 37.86 -31.98
CA LEU A 335 0.95 37.79 -33.09
C LEU A 335 0.27 37.96 -34.44
N ALA A 336 -0.91 37.36 -34.65
CA ALA A 336 -1.68 37.54 -35.87
C ALA A 336 -2.09 39.00 -36.07
N ALA A 337 -2.59 39.67 -35.04
CA ALA A 337 -2.93 41.10 -35.07
C ALA A 337 -1.70 41.98 -35.33
N SER A 338 -0.54 41.64 -34.75
CA SER A 338 0.70 42.36 -34.98
C SER A 338 1.25 42.16 -36.40
N ARG A 339 1.14 40.93 -36.92
CA ARG A 339 1.51 40.60 -38.30
C ARG A 339 0.62 41.31 -39.31
N SER A 340 -0.69 41.36 -39.08
CA SER A 340 -1.65 42.11 -39.91
C SER A 340 -1.28 43.59 -40.00
N ARG A 341 -0.96 44.24 -38.87
CA ARG A 341 -0.52 45.64 -38.86
C ARG A 341 0.74 45.94 -39.67
N ILE A 342 1.60 44.93 -39.88
CA ILE A 342 2.87 45.10 -40.62
C ILE A 342 2.69 44.73 -42.10
N LEU A 343 1.96 43.66 -42.40
CA LEU A 343 1.86 43.10 -43.75
C LEU A 343 0.63 43.55 -44.51
N ASP A 344 -0.49 43.76 -43.83
CA ASP A 344 -1.74 44.09 -44.50
C ASP A 344 -1.75 45.57 -44.88
N ALA A 345 -2.18 45.86 -46.11
CA ALA A 345 -2.29 47.22 -46.59
C ALA A 345 -3.54 47.90 -46.02
N ASP A 346 -3.39 49.12 -45.54
CA ASP A 346 -4.53 49.98 -45.21
C ASP A 346 -5.23 50.39 -46.51
N PHE A 347 -6.36 49.74 -46.81
CA PHE A 347 -7.16 49.99 -48.00
C PHE A 347 -7.55 51.46 -48.13
N ALA A 348 -7.82 52.17 -47.04
CA ALA A 348 -8.21 53.57 -47.11
C ALA A 348 -7.05 54.44 -47.62
N ALA A 349 -5.86 54.24 -47.06
CA ALA A 349 -4.66 54.96 -47.48
C ALA A 349 -4.23 54.59 -48.90
N GLU A 350 -4.28 53.30 -49.26
CA GLU A 350 -3.81 52.83 -50.57
C GLU A 350 -4.79 53.20 -51.70
N THR A 351 -6.11 53.17 -51.43
CA THR A 351 -7.11 53.68 -52.38
C THR A 351 -6.93 55.18 -52.60
N ALA A 352 -6.68 55.97 -51.54
CA ALA A 352 -6.41 57.40 -51.68
C ALA A 352 -5.15 57.68 -52.52
N LYS A 353 -4.07 56.91 -52.33
CA LYS A 353 -2.86 57.00 -53.18
C LYS A 353 -3.15 56.59 -54.62
N LEU A 354 -3.91 55.52 -54.84
CA LEU A 354 -4.31 55.08 -56.18
C LEU A 354 -5.12 56.16 -56.89
N THR A 355 -6.15 56.70 -56.25
CA THR A 355 -6.97 57.79 -56.78
C THR A 355 -6.13 59.03 -57.06
N LYS A 356 -5.24 59.43 -56.15
CA LYS A 356 -4.29 60.53 -56.37
C LYS A 356 -3.39 60.26 -57.58
N SER A 357 -2.90 59.04 -57.74
CA SER A 357 -2.03 58.65 -58.85
C SER A 357 -2.79 58.64 -60.18
N GLN A 358 -4.04 58.18 -60.20
CA GLN A 358 -4.93 58.25 -61.36
C GLN A 358 -5.25 59.70 -61.75
N ILE A 359 -5.55 60.57 -60.79
CA ILE A 359 -5.77 62.00 -61.04
C ILE A 359 -4.49 62.65 -61.58
N LEU A 360 -3.32 62.35 -61.00
CA LEU A 360 -2.04 62.86 -61.49
C LEU A 360 -1.71 62.35 -62.90
N GLN A 361 -2.01 61.09 -63.21
CA GLN A 361 -1.85 60.54 -64.56
C GLN A 361 -2.79 61.25 -65.56
N GLN A 362 -4.07 61.45 -65.21
CA GLN A 362 -5.03 62.17 -66.05
C GLN A 362 -4.62 63.64 -66.24
N ALA A 363 -4.19 64.32 -65.18
CA ALA A 363 -3.69 65.69 -65.24
C ALA A 363 -2.40 65.78 -66.05
N GLY A 364 -1.48 64.83 -65.90
CA GLY A 364 -0.24 64.74 -66.68
C GLY A 364 -0.52 64.55 -68.18
N ILE A 365 -1.47 63.68 -68.53
CA ILE A 365 -1.92 63.49 -69.92
C ILE A 365 -2.57 64.78 -70.46
N ALA A 366 -3.40 65.47 -69.67
CA ALA A 366 -4.03 66.72 -70.07
C ALA A 366 -3.00 67.87 -70.25
N VAL A 367 -2.01 67.97 -69.36
CA VAL A 367 -0.91 68.94 -69.48
C VAL A 367 -0.02 68.61 -70.67
N LEU A 368 0.27 67.33 -70.93
CA LEU A 368 0.95 66.88 -72.15
C LEU A 368 0.15 67.24 -73.41
N ALA A 369 -1.17 67.04 -73.40
CA ALA A 369 -2.04 67.41 -74.51
C ALA A 369 -2.04 68.93 -74.75
N GLN A 370 -2.11 69.74 -73.69
CA GLN A 370 -2.01 71.21 -73.76
C GLN A 370 -0.62 71.66 -74.25
N ALA A 371 0.45 71.08 -73.73
CA ALA A 371 1.82 71.36 -74.13
C ALA A 371 2.09 70.98 -75.59
N ASN A 372 1.43 69.95 -76.11
CA ASN A 372 1.48 69.58 -77.54
C ASN A 372 0.64 70.53 -78.42
N ALA A 373 -0.41 71.16 -77.86
CA ALA A 373 -1.27 72.11 -78.58
C ALA A 373 -0.70 73.55 -78.61
N VAL A 374 0.08 73.97 -77.61
CA VAL A 374 0.71 75.30 -77.56
C VAL A 374 1.60 75.60 -78.78
N PRO A 375 2.48 74.69 -79.25
CA PRO A 375 3.23 74.89 -80.49
C PRO A 375 2.34 75.04 -81.73
N GLN A 376 1.22 74.32 -81.80
CA GLN A 376 0.24 74.42 -82.90
C GLN A 376 -0.50 75.76 -82.89
N ALA A 377 -0.83 76.29 -81.71
CA ALA A 377 -1.46 77.61 -81.57
C ALA A 377 -0.51 78.76 -81.98
N VAL A 378 0.79 78.63 -81.72
CA VAL A 378 1.81 79.59 -82.17
C VAL A 378 1.97 79.56 -83.70
N LEU A 379 1.88 78.39 -84.32
CA LEU A 379 1.87 78.26 -85.79
C LEU A 379 0.62 78.88 -86.43
N GLY A 380 -0.53 78.84 -85.77
CA GLY A 380 -1.77 79.47 -86.24
C GLY A 380 -1.80 81.01 -86.12
N LEU A 381 -0.93 81.62 -85.31
CA LEU A 381 -0.77 83.07 -85.18
C LEU A 381 0.27 83.67 -86.14
N LEU A 382 1.02 82.82 -86.85
CA LEU A 382 2.04 83.20 -87.83
C LEU A 382 1.56 83.07 -89.29
N GLN A 383 0.29 82.68 -89.49
CA GLN A 383 -0.44 82.74 -90.75
C GLN A 383 -1.49 83.84 -90.68
#